data_AF-A0A7X9RX60-F1
#
_entry.id   AF-A0A7X9RX60-F1
#
_cell.length_a   1.000
_cell.length_b   1.000
_cell.length_c   1.000
_cell.angle_alpha   90.00
_cell.angle_beta   90.00
_cell.angle_gamma   90.00
#
_symmetry.space_group_name_H-M   'P 1'
#
loop_
_entity.id
_entity.type
_entity.pdbx_description
1 polymer ?
#
loop_
_entity_poly.entity_id
_entity_poly.type
_entity_poly.pdbx_seq_one_letter_code
_entity_poly.pdbx_strand_id
1 'polypeptide(L)' 'MKFAVDNGVDINVNKGQLLNTSIVTAYNEKDATILKCLLDKGADITYLSDDIMSAFGTDELKEIIKHHTVE' A
#
# COMPACT_ATOMS: atom_id res chain seq x y z
N MET A 1 18.19 8.44 10.79
CA MET A 1 17.14 7.93 9.89
C MET A 1 16.40 9.11 9.25
N LYS A 2 17.08 9.90 8.41
CA LYS A 2 16.58 11.18 7.87
C LYS A 2 17.06 11.39 6.42
N PHE A 3 17.16 10.32 5.62
CA PHE A 3 17.88 10.38 4.34
C PHE A 3 17.22 9.69 3.13
N ALA A 4 16.02 9.11 3.26
CA ALA A 4 15.37 8.43 2.13
C ALA A 4 14.10 9.10 1.62
N VAL A 5 13.79 10.33 2.07
CA VAL A 5 12.52 11.01 1.75
C VAL A 5 12.68 12.13 0.72
N ASP A 6 13.91 12.50 0.34
CA ASP A 6 14.16 13.67 -0.52
C ASP A 6 14.38 13.36 -2.01
N ASN A 7 14.57 12.09 -2.39
CA ASN A 7 14.87 11.71 -3.78
C ASN A 7 13.77 10.81 -4.34
N GLY A 8 12.69 11.41 -4.85
CA GLY A 8 11.78 10.84 -5.85
C GLY A 8 11.68 9.30 -5.89
N VAL A 9 11.47 8.66 -4.74
CA VAL A 9 11.44 7.20 -4.68
C VAL A 9 10.14 6.79 -5.34
N ASP A 10 10.25 6.21 -6.52
CA ASP A 10 9.12 5.60 -7.21
C ASP A 10 8.45 4.59 -6.27
N ILE A 11 7.27 4.91 -5.79
CA ILE A 11 6.51 4.04 -4.88
C ILE A 11 6.13 2.72 -5.56
N ASN A 12 6.09 2.73 -6.89
CA ASN A 12 5.71 1.60 -7.73
C ASN A 12 6.89 0.69 -8.11
N VAL A 13 8.05 0.85 -7.47
CA VAL A 13 9.22 -0.03 -7.69
C VAL A 13 8.87 -1.51 -7.53
N ASN A 14 9.53 -2.34 -8.35
CA ASN A 14 9.34 -3.80 -8.35
C ASN A 14 7.88 -4.23 -8.48
N LYS A 15 7.09 -3.54 -9.33
CA LYS A 15 5.67 -3.82 -9.53
C LYS A 15 4.90 -3.73 -8.21
N GLY A 16 4.99 -2.60 -7.52
CA GLY A 16 4.25 -2.34 -6.28
C GLY A 16 4.55 -3.33 -5.15
N GLN A 17 5.76 -3.88 -5.07
CA GLN A 17 6.14 -4.79 -3.97
C GLN A 17 5.95 -4.14 -2.59
N LEU A 18 6.21 -2.83 -2.50
CA LEU A 18 5.97 -2.04 -1.28
C LEU A 18 4.49 -2.00 -0.91
N LEU A 19 3.60 -1.83 -1.89
CA LEU A 19 2.15 -1.85 -1.68
C LEU A 19 1.70 -3.21 -1.12
N ASN A 20 2.13 -4.31 -1.74
CA ASN A 20 1.79 -5.67 -1.29
C ASN A 20 2.31 -5.93 0.13
N THR A 21 3.56 -5.55 0.41
CA THR A 21 4.17 -5.69 1.74
C THR A 21 3.42 -4.86 2.78
N SER A 22 2.97 -3.66 2.42
CA SER A 22 2.24 -2.78 3.33
C SER A 22 0.89 -3.36 3.76
N ILE A 23 0.19 -4.12 2.90
CA ILE A 23 -1.04 -4.83 3.28
C ILE A 23 -0.75 -5.93 4.30
N VAL A 24 0.30 -6.73 4.06
CA VAL A 24 0.70 -7.79 4.98
C VAL A 24 1.08 -7.19 6.34
N THR A 25 1.88 -6.12 6.36
CA THR A 25 2.26 -5.43 7.60
C THR A 25 1.03 -4.84 8.29
N ALA A 26 0.15 -4.16 7.56
CA ALA A 26 -1.06 -3.57 8.11
C ALA A 26 -1.98 -4.63 8.74
N TYR A 27 -2.06 -5.82 8.15
CA TYR A 27 -2.79 -6.93 8.74
C TYR A 27 -2.15 -7.43 10.04
N ASN A 28 -0.84 -7.65 10.05
CA ASN A 28 -0.13 -8.19 11.21
C ASN A 28 -0.08 -7.20 12.38
N GLU A 29 0.18 -5.93 12.10
CA GLU A 29 0.30 -4.87 13.10
C GLU A 29 -1.03 -4.17 13.40
N LYS A 30 -2.09 -4.48 12.63
CA LYS A 30 -3.38 -3.77 12.65
C LYS A 30 -3.20 -2.26 12.46
N ASP A 31 -2.24 -1.88 11.62
CA ASP A 31 -1.88 -0.49 11.35
C ASP A 31 -1.79 -0.23 9.84
N ALA A 32 -2.82 0.43 9.30
CA ALA A 32 -2.90 0.81 7.90
C ALA A 32 -2.20 2.16 7.59
N THR A 33 -1.46 2.75 8.52
CA THR A 33 -0.79 4.04 8.34
C THR A 33 0.21 3.99 7.17
N ILE A 34 0.97 2.90 7.06
CA ILE A 34 1.93 2.71 5.96
C ILE A 34 1.19 2.60 4.63
N LEU A 35 0.11 1.81 4.58
CA LEU A 35 -0.71 1.65 3.37
C LEU A 35 -1.28 3.00 2.90
N LYS A 36 -1.86 3.79 3.83
CA LYS A 36 -2.40 5.12 3.53
C LYS A 36 -1.32 6.07 3.00
N CYS A 37 -0.14 6.07 3.62
CA CYS A 37 0.98 6.90 3.18
C CYS A 37 1.44 6.54 1.76
N LEU A 38 1.51 5.24 1.42
CA LEU A 38 1.88 4.80 0.08
C LEU A 38 0.84 5.21 -0.97
N LEU A 39 -0.45 5.06 -0.66
CA LEU A 39 -1.54 5.47 -1.55
C LEU A 39 -1.54 6.99 -1.79
N ASP A 40 -1.37 7.79 -0.73
CA ASP A 40 -1.24 9.26 -0.82
C ASP A 40 -0.04 9.70 -1.69
N LYS A 41 1.02 8.89 -1.71
CA LYS A 41 2.21 9.10 -2.55
C LYS A 41 2.04 8.62 -4.00
N GLY A 42 0.87 8.12 -4.39
CA GLY A 42 0.60 7.64 -5.76
C GLY A 42 0.98 6.18 -5.99
N ALA A 43 0.87 5.32 -4.97
CA ALA A 43 0.99 3.88 -5.17
C ALA A 43 -0.08 3.37 -6.15
N ASP A 44 0.37 2.74 -7.22
CA ASP A 44 -0.47 2.12 -8.23
C ASP A 44 -1.07 0.84 -7.65
N ILE A 45 -2.36 0.91 -7.35
CA ILE A 45 -3.19 -0.22 -6.93
C ILE A 45 -3.20 -1.36 -7.94
N THR A 46 -2.87 -1.10 -9.20
CA THR A 46 -2.85 -2.10 -10.28
C THR A 46 -1.78 -3.17 -10.05
N TYR A 47 -0.78 -2.86 -9.22
CA TYR A 47 0.26 -3.78 -8.78
C TYR A 47 -0.12 -4.58 -7.54
N LEU A 48 -1.29 -4.36 -6.96
CA LEU A 48 -1.77 -5.13 -5.83
C LEU A 48 -2.09 -6.56 -6.27
N SER A 49 -1.54 -7.54 -5.56
CA SER A 49 -1.81 -8.94 -5.84
C SER A 49 -3.16 -9.36 -5.26
N ASP A 50 -4.03 -9.93 -6.09
CA ASP A 50 -5.31 -10.51 -5.65
C ASP A 50 -5.14 -11.54 -4.54
N ASP A 51 -4.06 -12.34 -4.56
CA ASP A 51 -3.78 -13.34 -3.52
C ASP A 51 -3.53 -12.69 -2.15
N ILE A 52 -2.66 -11.66 -2.11
CA ILE A 52 -2.41 -10.86 -0.91
C ILE A 52 -3.70 -10.19 -0.43
N MET A 53 -4.49 -9.66 -1.36
CA MET A 53 -5.74 -8.99 -1.05
C MET A 53 -6.81 -9.96 -0.50
N SER A 54 -6.85 -11.18 -1.01
CA SER A 54 -7.76 -12.21 -0.51
C SER A 54 -7.32 -12.78 0.84
N ALA A 55 -6.01 -12.89 1.08
CA ALA A 55 -5.46 -13.46 2.31
C ALA A 55 -5.41 -12.44 3.47
N PHE A 56 -5.06 -11.18 3.18
CA PHE A 56 -4.78 -10.14 4.18
C PHE A 56 -5.67 -8.89 4.04
N GLY A 57 -6.45 -8.77 2.98
CA GLY A 57 -7.35 -7.63 2.76
C GLY A 57 -8.60 -7.69 3.63
N THR A 58 -8.49 -7.15 4.84
CA THR A 58 -9.64 -6.91 5.73
C THR A 58 -10.59 -5.88 5.13
N ASP A 59 -11.81 -5.78 5.66
CA ASP A 59 -12.79 -4.79 5.22
C ASP A 59 -12.25 -3.36 5.35
N GLU A 60 -11.51 -3.05 6.42
CA GLU A 60 -10.87 -1.73 6.60
C GLU A 60 -9.84 -1.42 5.50
N LEU A 61 -8.96 -2.37 5.16
CA LEU A 61 -7.97 -2.17 4.10
C LEU A 61 -8.64 -2.05 2.73
N LYS A 62 -9.71 -2.82 2.48
CA LYS A 62 -10.54 -2.71 1.27
C LYS A 62 -11.15 -1.32 1.13
N GLU A 63 -11.67 -0.75 2.22
CA GLU A 63 -12.23 0.60 2.20
C GLU A 63 -11.18 1.65 1.89
N ILE A 64 -10.00 1.57 2.51
CA ILE A 64 -8.89 2.50 2.26
C ILE A 64 -8.48 2.48 0.79
N ILE A 65 -8.33 1.29 0.20
CA ILE A 65 -7.94 1.14 -1.20
C ILE A 65 -9.05 1.70 -2.11
N LYS A 66 -10.31 1.32 -1.87
CA LYS A 66 -11.46 1.82 -2.66
C LYS A 66 -11.51 3.35 -2.70
N HIS A 67 -11.30 4.01 -1.57
CA HIS A 67 -11.27 5.48 -1.51
C HIS A 67 -10.20 6.12 -2.39
N HIS A 68 -9.11 5.42 -2.71
CA HIS A 68 -8.03 5.90 -3.58
C HIS A 68 -8.11 5.36 -5.02
N THR A 69 -9.09 4.49 -5.33
CA THR A 69 -9.30 3.93 -6.68
C THR A 69 -10.26 4.73 -7.57
N VAL A 70 -11.00 5.69 -7.00
CA VAL A 70 -12.03 6.47 -7.70
C VAL A 70 -11.57 7.92 -7.90
N GLU A 71 -10.75 8.13 -8.92
CA GLU A 71 -10.61 9.40 -9.65
C GLU A 71 -10.64 9.14 -11.16
#